data_AF-A0A255U9L3-F1
#
_entry.id   AF-A0A255U9L3-F1
#
_cell.length_a   1.000
_cell.length_b   1.000
_cell.length_c   1.000
_cell.angle_alpha   90.00
_cell.angle_beta   90.00
_cell.angle_gamma   90.00
#
_symmetry.space_group_name_H-M   'P 1'
#
loop_
_entity.id
_entity.type
_entity.pdbx_description
1 polymer ?
#
loop_
_entity_poly.entity_id
_entity_poly.type
_entity_poly.pdbx_seq_one_letter_code
_entity_poly.pdbx_strand_id
1 'polypeptide(L)' 'MASKNDQNFITFCDELRAYVEEHHLFPDKHTRLSHKVKYTRKKINEGTLEEWKRVMFEEIANARDLSIHTGGRRKQE' A
#
# COMPACT_ATOMS: atom_id res chain seq x y z
N MET A 1 8.90 -12.63 -19.45
CA MET A 1 8.25 -13.38 -18.35
C MET A 1 8.33 -12.52 -17.10
N ALA A 2 7.22 -12.30 -16.40
CA ALA A 2 7.23 -11.62 -15.11
C ALA A 2 8.17 -12.40 -14.18
N SER A 3 9.13 -11.71 -13.57
CA SER A 3 10.04 -12.36 -12.63
C SER A 3 9.24 -12.88 -11.43
N LYS A 4 9.78 -13.85 -10.68
CA LYS A 4 9.14 -14.31 -9.45
C LYS A 4 8.84 -13.17 -8.47
N ASN A 5 9.65 -12.10 -8.51
CA ASN A 5 9.44 -10.89 -7.73
C ASN A 5 8.24 -10.07 -8.20
N ASP A 6 8.00 -10.01 -9.51
CA ASP A 6 6.85 -9.31 -10.08
C ASP A 6 5.55 -10.06 -9.75
N GLN A 7 5.57 -11.39 -9.84
CA GLN A 7 4.44 -12.22 -9.40
C GLN A 7 4.13 -12.01 -7.91
N ASN A 8 5.16 -12.03 -7.06
CA ASN A 8 5.00 -11.76 -5.63
C ASN A 8 4.46 -10.35 -5.33
N PHE A 9 4.78 -9.37 -6.19
CA PHE A 9 4.26 -8.01 -6.08
C PHE A 9 2.78 -7.93 -6.49
N ILE A 10 2.41 -8.59 -7.60
CA ILE A 10 1.02 -8.67 -8.05
C ILE A 10 0.15 -9.33 -6.97
N THR A 11 0.55 -10.49 -6.43
CA THR A 11 -0.18 -11.14 -5.34
C THR A 11 -0.30 -10.25 -4.10
N PHE A 12 0.74 -9.48 -3.79
CA PHE A 12 0.67 -8.49 -2.70
C PHE A 12 -0.36 -7.38 -2.99
N CYS A 13 -0.39 -6.86 -4.22
CA CYS A 13 -1.37 -5.86 -4.63
C CYS A 13 -2.79 -6.40 -4.57
N ASP A 14 -3.02 -7.65 -4.99
CA ASP A 14 -4.33 -8.30 -4.90
C ASP A 14 -4.77 -8.48 -3.42
N GLU A 15 -3.87 -8.98 -2.56
CA GLU A 15 -4.12 -9.09 -1.10
C GLU A 15 -4.45 -7.72 -0.48
N LEU A 16 -3.70 -6.67 -0.86
CA LEU A 16 -3.91 -5.32 -0.34
C LEU A 16 -5.22 -4.71 -0.84
N ARG A 17 -5.56 -4.93 -2.12
CA ARG A 17 -6.79 -4.44 -2.73
C ARG A 17 -8.01 -5.03 -2.05
N ALA A 18 -8.05 -6.36 -1.86
CA ALA A 18 -9.14 -7.02 -1.15
C ALA A 18 -9.32 -6.46 0.27
N TYR A 19 -8.21 -6.21 0.99
CA TYR A 19 -8.27 -5.62 2.32
C TYR A 19 -8.83 -4.18 2.32
N VAL A 20 -8.39 -3.35 1.37
CA VAL A 20 -8.86 -1.97 1.24
C VAL A 20 -10.32 -1.93 0.80
N GLU A 21 -10.76 -2.85 -0.06
CA GLU A 21 -12.17 -2.96 -0.46
C GLU A 21 -13.06 -3.39 0.72
N GLU A 22 -12.58 -4.28 1.61
CA GLU A 22 -13.35 -4.74 2.78
C GLU A 22 -13.38 -3.73 3.93
N HIS A 23 -12.23 -3.11 4.24
CA HIS A 23 -12.09 -2.27 5.44
C HIS A 23 -12.05 -0.77 5.14
N HIS A 24 -11.99 -0.37 3.87
CA HIS A 24 -11.79 1.01 3.40
C HIS A 24 -10.52 1.70 3.95
N LEU A 25 -9.65 0.94 4.61
CA LEU A 25 -8.48 1.40 5.34
C LEU A 25 -7.26 0.53 5.01
N PHE A 26 -6.07 1.02 5.38
CA PHE A 26 -4.87 0.21 5.30
C PHE A 26 -4.73 -0.73 6.48
N PRO A 27 -4.04 -1.87 6.28
CA PRO A 27 -3.80 -2.84 7.34
C PRO A 27 -3.15 -2.24 8.58
N ASP A 28 -3.61 -2.69 9.73
CA ASP A 28 -3.12 -2.24 11.03
C ASP A 28 -1.61 -2.48 11.20
N LYS A 29 -1.03 -1.77 12.19
CA LYS A 29 0.34 -1.90 12.65
C LYS A 29 0.68 -3.37 12.92
N HIS A 30 1.93 -3.75 12.59
CA HIS A 30 2.49 -5.08 12.82
C HIS A 30 1.88 -6.22 11.99
N THR A 31 1.07 -5.91 10.98
CA THR A 31 0.66 -6.91 9.99
C THR A 31 1.71 -7.05 8.89
N ARG A 32 1.79 -8.25 8.28
CA ARG A 32 2.65 -8.54 7.13
C ARG A 32 2.39 -7.57 5.97
N LEU A 33 1.12 -7.26 5.69
CA LEU A 33 0.72 -6.32 4.65
C LEU A 33 1.16 -4.89 4.98
N SER A 34 1.02 -4.43 6.22
CA SER A 34 1.49 -3.10 6.64
C SER A 34 3.01 -2.95 6.45
N HIS A 35 3.80 -3.99 6.75
CA HIS A 35 5.25 -3.98 6.49
C HIS A 35 5.56 -3.88 4.98
N LYS A 36 4.85 -4.63 4.14
CA LYS A 36 5.00 -4.53 2.68
C LYS A 36 4.60 -3.16 2.15
N VAL A 37 3.49 -2.59 2.61
CA VAL A 37 3.05 -1.22 2.26
C VAL A 37 4.13 -0.18 2.62
N LYS A 38 4.71 -0.26 3.83
CA LYS A 38 5.82 0.62 4.25
C LYS A 38 7.03 0.47 3.34
N TYR A 39 7.38 -0.76 2.99
CA TYR A 39 8.49 -1.05 2.08
C TYR A 39 8.24 -0.47 0.67
N THR A 40 7.05 -0.65 0.10
CA THR A 40 6.69 -0.09 -1.20
C THR A 40 6.73 1.43 -1.19
N ARG A 41 6.20 2.08 -0.15
CA ARG A 41 6.31 3.55 0.02
C ARG A 41 7.75 4.03 0.11
N LYS A 42 8.60 3.31 0.85
CA LYS A 42 10.04 3.60 0.90
C LYS A 42 10.67 3.52 -0.49
N LYS A 43 10.32 2.50 -1.29
CA LYS A 43 10.84 2.34 -2.65
C LYS A 43 10.38 3.42 -3.63
N ILE A 44 9.14 3.89 -3.49
CA ILE A 44 8.61 5.04 -4.22
C ILE A 44 9.39 6.31 -3.86
N ASN A 45 9.60 6.56 -2.57
CA ASN A 45 10.38 7.72 -2.10
C ASN A 45 11.85 7.68 -2.56
N GLU A 46 12.44 6.49 -2.64
CA GLU A 46 13.79 6.28 -3.19
C GLU A 46 13.84 6.42 -4.72
N GLY A 47 12.69 6.44 -5.42
CA GLY A 47 12.62 6.46 -6.88
C GLY A 47 13.13 5.17 -7.55
N THR A 48 13.21 4.07 -6.80
CA THR A 48 13.77 2.79 -7.29
C THR A 48 12.68 1.78 -7.66
N LEU A 49 11.41 2.11 -7.44
CA LEU A 49 10.29 1.27 -7.84
C LEU A 49 9.96 1.52 -9.32
N GLU A 50 9.74 0.44 -10.07
CA GLU A 50 9.27 0.53 -11.45
C GLU A 50 7.91 1.24 -11.54
N GLU A 51 7.72 2.02 -12.61
CA GLU A 51 6.54 2.87 -12.76
C GLU A 51 5.23 2.08 -12.71
N TRP A 52 5.15 0.92 -13.35
CA TRP A 52 3.92 0.11 -13.33
C TRP A 52 3.57 -0.41 -11.93
N LYS A 53 4.57 -0.76 -11.11
CA LYS A 53 4.38 -1.18 -9.71
C LYS A 53 3.89 -0.02 -8.86
N ARG A 54 4.42 1.17 -9.13
CA ARG A 54 4.01 2.41 -8.48
C ARG A 54 2.55 2.74 -8.81
N VAL A 55 2.18 2.76 -10.08
CA VAL A 55 0.81 3.05 -10.54
C VAL A 55 -0.19 2.09 -9.89
N MET A 56 0.09 0.77 -9.91
CA MET A 56 -0.79 -0.21 -9.24
C MET A 56 -0.96 0.07 -7.74
N PHE A 57 0.13 0.43 -7.05
CA PHE A 57 0.05 0.73 -5.63
C PHE A 57 -0.70 2.05 -5.35
N GLU A 58 -0.51 3.07 -6.18
CA GLU A 58 -1.21 4.36 -6.05
C GLU A 58 -2.72 4.22 -6.31
N GLU A 59 -3.13 3.41 -7.29
CA GLU A 59 -4.55 3.07 -7.51
C GLU A 59 -5.20 2.47 -6.26
N ILE A 60 -4.56 1.48 -5.64
CA ILE A 60 -5.06 0.86 -4.39
C ILE A 60 -5.04 1.85 -3.23
N ALA A 61 -4.01 2.70 -3.15
CA ALA A 61 -3.93 3.71 -2.10
C ALA A 61 -5.03 4.78 -2.22
N ASN A 62 -5.42 5.13 -3.44
CA ASN A 62 -6.50 6.08 -3.73
C ASN A 62 -7.90 5.49 -3.49
N ALA A 63 -8.05 4.16 -3.57
CA ALA A 63 -9.30 3.48 -3.24
C ALA A 63 -9.62 3.51 -1.73
N ARG A 64 -8.64 3.88 -0.90
CA ARG A 64 -8.82 3.98 0.55
C ARG A 64 -9.61 5.23 0.92
N ASP A 65 -10.44 5.14 1.95
CA ASP A 65 -11.09 6.30 2.53
C ASP A 65 -10.04 7.19 3.24
N LEU A 66 -9.82 8.38 2.69
CA LEU A 66 -8.92 9.40 3.23
C LEU A 66 -9.60 10.27 4.30
N SER A 67 -10.93 10.19 4.45
CA SER A 67 -11.69 10.91 5.46
C SER A 67 -11.56 10.28 6.85
N ILE A 68 -11.28 8.97 6.91
CA ILE A 68 -11.12 8.24 8.16
C ILE A 68 -9.70 8.48 8.71
N HIS A 69 -9.63 9.17 9.87
CA HIS A 69 -8.37 9.44 10.55
C HIS A 69 -7.78 8.18 11.19
N THR A 70 -6.86 7.51 10.50
CA THR A 70 -6.14 6.33 11.02
C THR A 70 -4.91 6.71 11.84
N GLY A 71 -5.12 7.42 12.96
CA GLY A 71 -4.17 7.44 14.08
C GLY A 71 -2.85 8.19 13.85
N GLY A 72 -2.94 9.49 13.59
CA GLY A 72 -1.85 10.44 13.81
C GLY A 72 -2.10 11.33 15.03
N ARG A 73 -1.02 11.87 15.63
CA ARG A 73 -1.12 12.93 16.67
C ARG A 73 -1.84 14.12 16.04
N ARG A 74 -3.00 14.53 16.58
CA ARG A 74 -3.64 15.78 16.20
C ARG A 74 -2.60 16.89 16.35
N LYS A 75 -2.33 17.66 15.31
CA LYS A 75 -1.81 19.02 15.51
C LYS A 75 -2.90 19.70 16.33
N GLN A 76 -2.60 20.04 17.58
CA GLN A 76 -3.43 20.98 18.30
C GLN A 76 -3.27 22.31 17.54
N GLU A 77 -4.38 22.83 17.04
CA GLU A 77 -4.46 24.23 16.58
C GLU A 77 -4.26 25.16 17.77
#